data_AF-A0A259RT26-F1
#
_entry.id   AF-A0A259RT26-F1
#
_cell.length_a   1.000
_cell.length_b   1.000
_cell.length_c   1.000
_cell.angle_alpha   90.00
_cell.angle_beta   90.00
_cell.angle_gamma   90.00
#
_symmetry.space_group_name_H-M   'P 1'
#
loop_
_entity.id
_entity.type
_entity.pdbx_description
1 polymer ?
#
loop_
_entity_poly.entity_id
_entity_poly.type
_entity_poly.pdbx_seq_one_letter_code
_entity_poly.pdbx_strand_id
1 'polypeptide(L)'
;RDPRHNQSAILSYQEIDKRLFGDWSMGYVLSTEKNRSLFLAYSLEARFSPLDLSAKAAENILSELAEHTRRIGPSAASSASSAPAASAEAA
;
A
#
# COMPACT_ATOMS: atom_id res chain seq x y z
N ARG A 1 -14.57 -15.37 0.67
CA ARG A 1 -14.38 -15.10 -0.77
C ARG A 1 -15.28 -13.94 -1.14
N ASP A 2 -14.73 -12.85 -1.66
CA ASP A 2 -15.49 -11.64 -2.01
C ASP A 2 -16.08 -11.77 -3.42
N PRO A 3 -17.40 -11.56 -3.64
CA PRO A 3 -18.01 -11.72 -4.96
C PRO A 3 -17.64 -10.61 -5.95
N ARG A 4 -17.08 -9.49 -5.50
CA ARG A 4 -16.68 -8.36 -6.36
C ARG A 4 -15.41 -8.65 -7.16
N HIS A 5 -14.67 -9.69 -6.80
CA HIS A 5 -13.38 -10.02 -7.40
C HIS A 5 -13.37 -11.45 -7.94
N ASN A 6 -12.95 -11.59 -9.19
CA ASN A 6 -12.62 -12.84 -9.84
C ASN A 6 -11.12 -12.85 -10.21
N GLN A 7 -10.50 -14.03 -10.27
CA GLN A 7 -9.10 -14.18 -10.70
C GLN A 7 -8.04 -13.52 -9.81
N SER A 8 -8.09 -13.78 -8.50
CA SER A 8 -7.02 -13.38 -7.58
C SER A 8 -5.77 -14.23 -7.80
N ALA A 9 -4.61 -13.59 -7.88
CA ALA A 9 -3.29 -14.23 -7.95
C ALA A 9 -2.37 -13.69 -6.85
N ILE A 10 -1.55 -14.57 -6.28
CA ILE A 10 -0.47 -14.16 -5.36
C ILE A 10 0.77 -13.91 -6.23
N LEU A 11 1.27 -12.67 -6.23
CA LEU A 11 2.46 -12.30 -7.00
C LEU A 11 3.76 -12.59 -6.23
N SER A 12 3.78 -12.30 -4.92
CA SER A 12 4.92 -12.61 -4.04
C SER A 12 4.42 -12.86 -2.61
N TYR A 13 5.11 -13.76 -1.92
CA TYR A 13 4.97 -14.01 -0.51
C TYR A 13 6.35 -14.31 0.07
N GLN A 14 6.81 -13.43 0.94
CA GLN A 14 8.14 -13.52 1.55
C GLN A 14 8.15 -12.77 2.89
N GLU A 15 9.17 -13.05 3.69
CA GLU A 15 9.47 -12.25 4.87
C GLU A 15 9.85 -10.82 4.45
N ILE A 16 9.49 -9.84 5.29
CA ILE A 16 9.81 -8.42 5.10
C ILE A 16 10.64 -7.93 6.27
N ASP A 17 11.67 -7.13 5.99
CA ASP A 17 12.48 -6.51 7.04
C ASP A 17 11.77 -5.31 7.68
N LYS A 18 10.98 -4.57 6.88
CA LYS A 18 10.24 -3.39 7.31
C LYS A 18 8.97 -3.18 6.49
N ARG A 19 8.00 -2.46 7.08
CA ARG A 19 6.76 -2.07 6.38
C ARG A 19 7.06 -0.96 5.37
N LEU A 20 6.72 -1.20 4.10
CA LEU A 20 6.76 -0.18 3.04
C LEU A 20 5.55 0.77 3.09
N PHE A 21 4.39 0.26 3.54
CA PHE A 21 3.11 0.99 3.55
C PHE A 21 2.51 1.08 4.97
N GLY A 22 3.35 1.41 5.96
CA GLY A 22 2.98 1.37 7.39
C GLY A 22 2.11 2.54 7.87
N ASP A 23 2.10 3.66 7.13
CA ASP A 23 1.50 4.92 7.58
C ASP A 23 -0.02 4.99 7.41
N TRP A 24 -0.63 4.01 6.74
CA TRP A 24 -2.06 3.96 6.49
C TRP A 24 -2.60 2.53 6.58
N SER A 25 -3.90 2.41 6.87
CA SER A 25 -4.59 1.13 6.81
C SER A 25 -4.96 0.74 5.37
N MET A 26 -5.34 1.71 4.53
CA MET A 26 -5.67 1.47 3.13
C MET A 26 -5.35 2.70 2.27
N GLY A 27 -4.55 2.47 1.24
CA GLY A 27 -4.25 3.46 0.20
C GLY A 27 -5.16 3.27 -1.01
N TYR A 28 -5.71 4.36 -1.55
CA TYR A 28 -6.46 4.35 -2.79
C TYR A 28 -5.82 5.25 -3.84
N VAL A 29 -5.56 4.68 -5.01
CA VAL A 29 -4.98 5.36 -6.15
C VAL A 29 -6.05 5.54 -7.22
N LEU A 30 -6.26 6.79 -7.63
CA LEU A 30 -7.13 7.12 -8.75
C LEU A 30 -6.38 6.97 -10.07
N SER A 31 -7.06 6.52 -11.12
CA SER A 31 -6.56 6.51 -12.50
C SER A 31 -6.63 7.92 -13.10
N THR A 32 -5.82 8.84 -12.57
CA THR A 32 -5.67 10.21 -13.08
C THR A 32 -4.65 10.25 -14.21
N GLU A 33 -4.66 11.35 -14.99
CA GLU A 33 -3.65 11.59 -16.03
C GLU A 33 -2.23 11.61 -15.46
N LYS A 34 -2.05 12.16 -14.24
CA LYS A 34 -0.78 12.15 -13.51
C LYS A 34 -0.23 10.74 -13.29
N ASN A 35 -1.10 9.78 -12.97
CA ASN A 35 -0.69 8.40 -12.72
C ASN A 35 -0.60 7.57 -14.00
N ARG A 36 -1.16 8.06 -15.12
CA ARG A 36 -1.21 7.34 -16.39
C ARG A 36 0.18 7.05 -16.96
N SER A 37 1.07 8.03 -16.95
CA SER A 37 2.45 7.85 -17.43
C SER A 37 3.17 6.77 -16.63
N LEU A 38 2.99 6.76 -15.31
CA LEU A 38 3.55 5.75 -14.42
C LEU A 38 2.98 4.36 -14.71
N PHE A 39 1.66 4.21 -14.84
CA PHE A 39 1.05 2.94 -15.21
C PHE A 39 1.56 2.38 -16.55
N LEU A 40 1.74 3.26 -17.55
CA LEU A 40 2.23 2.85 -18.86
C LEU A 40 3.72 2.48 -18.84
N ALA A 41 4.54 3.07 -17.97
CA ALA A 41 5.95 2.71 -17.82
C ALA A 41 6.16 1.26 -17.35
N TYR A 42 5.20 0.70 -16.61
CA TYR A 42 5.20 -0.69 -16.13
C TYR A 42 4.35 -1.63 -16.99
N SER A 43 3.80 -1.15 -18.10
CA SER A 43 2.91 -1.92 -18.97
C SER A 43 3.64 -2.35 -20.24
N LEU A 44 3.34 -3.56 -20.70
CA LEU A 44 3.80 -4.06 -22.01
C LEU A 44 2.94 -3.53 -23.17
N GLU A 45 1.71 -3.11 -22.87
CA GLU A 45 0.75 -2.61 -23.85
C GLU A 45 0.36 -1.15 -23.57
N ALA A 46 -0.42 -0.56 -24.49
CA ALA A 46 -1.02 0.76 -24.31
C ALA A 46 -2.11 0.82 -23.21
N ARG A 47 -2.31 -0.28 -22.47
CA ARG A 47 -3.25 -0.40 -21.35
C ARG A 47 -2.57 -1.08 -20.18
N PHE A 48 -2.77 -0.52 -18.99
CA PHE A 48 -2.27 -1.12 -17.76
C PHE A 48 -3.14 -2.30 -17.33
N SER A 49 -2.49 -3.43 -17.07
CA SER A 49 -3.10 -4.66 -16.56
C SER A 49 -2.32 -5.13 -15.34
N PRO A 50 -2.93 -5.17 -14.14
CA PRO A 50 -2.26 -5.65 -12.93
C PRO A 50 -1.82 -7.12 -13.00
N LEU A 51 -2.49 -7.93 -13.83
CA LEU A 51 -2.23 -9.36 -13.94
C LEU A 51 -0.98 -9.68 -14.77
N ASP A 52 -0.52 -8.73 -15.59
CA ASP A 52 0.65 -8.90 -16.46
C ASP A 52 1.95 -8.41 -15.78
N LEU A 53 1.85 -7.89 -14.56
CA LEU A 53 3.00 -7.41 -13.80
C LEU A 53 3.78 -8.57 -13.18
N SER A 54 5.10 -8.50 -13.27
CA SER A 54 5.97 -9.27 -12.38
C SER A 54 5.82 -8.77 -10.94
N ALA A 55 6.11 -9.64 -9.98
CA ALA A 55 6.09 -9.27 -8.56
C ALA A 55 6.93 -8.02 -8.26
N LYS A 56 8.12 -7.91 -8.87
CA LYS A 56 9.00 -6.76 -8.65
C LYS A 56 8.47 -5.49 -9.28
N ALA A 57 7.88 -5.57 -10.48
CA ALA A 57 7.23 -4.44 -11.12
C ALA A 57 6.06 -3.92 -10.29
N ALA A 58 5.24 -4.83 -9.73
CA ALA A 58 4.14 -4.48 -8.84
C ALA A 58 4.61 -3.79 -7.56
N GLU A 59 5.69 -4.26 -6.93
CA GLU A 59 6.27 -3.60 -5.74
C GLU A 59 6.79 -2.20 -6.05
N ASN A 60 7.51 -2.03 -7.17
CA ASN A 60 8.07 -0.75 -7.57
C ASN A 60 6.97 0.27 -7.87
N ILE A 61 5.98 -0.09 -8.69
CA ILE A 61 4.88 0.84 -9.02
C ILE A 61 4.05 1.22 -7.78
N LEU A 62 3.80 0.28 -6.86
CA LEU A 62 3.10 0.57 -5.61
C LEU A 62 3.91 1.52 -4.71
N SER A 63 5.24 1.39 -4.69
CA SER A 63 6.14 2.28 -3.95
C SER A 63 6.12 3.70 -4.53
N GLU A 64 6.14 3.85 -5.85
CA GLU A 64 6.04 5.17 -6.51
C GLU A 64 4.63 5.79 -6.35
N LEU A 65 3.59 4.96 -6.36
CA LEU A 65 2.22 5.42 -6.17
C LEU A 65 1.92 5.83 -4.73
N ALA A 66 2.63 5.29 -3.75
CA ALA A 66 2.45 5.62 -2.34
C ALA A 66 2.54 7.14 -2.09
N GLU A 67 3.44 7.84 -2.79
CA GLU A 67 3.59 9.30 -2.70
C GLU A 67 2.34 10.07 -3.14
N HIS A 68 1.52 9.47 -4.01
CA HIS A 68 0.34 10.08 -4.63
C HIS A 68 -0.98 9.45 -4.19
N THR A 69 -0.92 8.59 -3.18
CA THR A 69 -2.06 7.80 -2.74
C THR A 69 -2.99 8.60 -1.82
N ARG A 70 -4.30 8.51 -2.06
CA ARG A 70 -5.30 9.01 -1.13
C ARG A 70 -5.47 7.99 0.00
N ARG A 71 -5.24 8.40 1.24
CA ARG A 71 -5.40 7.56 2.42
C ARG A 71 -6.89 7.44 2.78
N ILE A 72 -7.36 6.22 2.97
CA ILE A 72 -8.73 5.92 3.41
C ILE A 72 -8.65 5.35 4.83
N GLY A 73 -9.37 5.98 5.77
CA GLY A 73 -9.42 5.56 7.17
C GLY A 73 -8.49 6.37 8.09
N PRO A 74 -8.54 6.09 9.42
CA PRO A 74 -7.72 6.80 10.39
C PRO A 74 -6.24 6.55 10.13
N SER A 75 -5.43 7.63 10.15
CA SER A 75 -3.97 7.54 10.04
C SER A 75 -3.43 6.71 11.20
N ALA A 76 -2.56 5.73 10.91
CA ALA A 76 -1.91 4.89 11.93
C ALA A 76 -1.07 5.72 12.93
N ALA A 77 -0.74 6.97 12.59
CA ALA A 77 -0.04 7.91 13.45
C ALA A 77 -0.83 8.32 14.71
N SER A 78 -2.15 8.09 14.78
CA SER A 78 -2.97 8.59 15.89
C SER A 78 -3.19 7.61 17.06
N SER A 79 -2.65 6.39 17.01
CA SER A 79 -2.87 5.37 18.07
C SER A 79 -1.68 5.15 19.01
N ALA A 80 -0.64 6.00 18.97
CA ALA A 80 0.52 5.92 19.87
C ALA A 80 0.51 6.93 21.03
N SER A 81 -0.67 7.43 21.45
CA SER A 81 -0.78 8.28 22.64
C SER A 81 -1.91 7.82 23.55
N SER A 82 -1.63 6.78 24.35
CA SER A 82 -2.13 6.63 25.72
C SER A 82 -1.61 5.32 26.32
N ALA A 83 -0.43 5.38 26.96
CA ALA A 83 -0.12 4.51 28.10
C ALA A 83 0.04 5.43 29.32
N PRO A 84 -0.72 5.23 30.40
CA PRO A 84 -0.75 6.14 31.53
C PRO A 84 0.48 5.99 32.44
N ALA A 85 0.78 7.08 33.13
CA ALA A 85 1.78 7.19 34.19
C ALA A 85 1.60 6.09 35.24
N ALA A 86 2.67 5.33 35.49
CA ALA A 86 2.84 4.59 36.75
C ALA A 86 3.85 5.37 37.59
N SER A 87 3.31 6.25 38.44
CA SER A 87 4.00 6.66 39.66
C SER A 87 4.20 5.42 40.53
N ALA A 88 5.44 5.14 40.92
CA ALA A 88 5.75 4.29 42.05
C ALA A 88 6.95 4.92 42.77
N GLU A 89 6.60 5.84 43.66
CA GLU A 89 7.41 6.26 44.80
C GLU A 89 7.39 5.14 45.87
N ALA A 90 8.46 5.10 46.68
CA ALA A 90 8.64 4.37 47.94
C ALA A 90 9.01 2.86 47.92
N ALA A 91 10.30 2.58 48.12
CA ALA A 91 10.83 2.01 49.37
C ALA A 91 12.37 2.12 49.41
#